data_AF-A0A443RSL0-F1
#
_entry.id   AF-A0A443RSL0-F1
#
_cell.length_a   1.000
_cell.length_b   1.000
_cell.length_c   1.000
_cell.angle_alpha   90.00
_cell.angle_beta   90.00
_cell.angle_gamma   90.00
#
_symmetry.space_group_name_H-M   'P 1'
#
loop_
_entity.id
_entity.type
_entity.pdbx_description
1 polymer ?
#
loop_
_entity_poly.entity_id
_entity_poly.type
_entity_poly.pdbx_seq_one_letter_code
_entity_poly.pdbx_strand_id
1 'polypeptide(L)'
;MSSQAPKHMENIGSISGYYIAHKINHSDKQSTFNTVDSNSEKPFELTLNNLKKSTSYSFTVQAFNSKGAGPSSAEISCRTMDKDPPATPKVELVSTTATTANLKWIVVEENSVVA
;
A
#
# COMPACT_ATOMS: atom_id res chain seq x y z
N MET A 1 0.71 -36.89 -35.83
CA MET A 1 1.54 -35.83 -35.23
C MET A 1 0.91 -35.44 -33.91
N SER A 2 1.51 -35.81 -32.78
CA SER A 2 1.01 -35.49 -31.44
C SER A 2 1.61 -34.15 -31.00
N SER A 3 0.78 -33.13 -30.79
CA SER A 3 1.22 -31.87 -30.17
C SER A 3 1.37 -32.11 -28.68
N GLN A 4 2.60 -32.38 -28.25
CA GLN A 4 2.93 -32.42 -26.84
C GLN A 4 2.90 -30.98 -26.31
N ALA A 5 1.97 -30.68 -25.40
CA ALA A 5 1.95 -29.42 -24.68
C ALA A 5 3.32 -29.20 -23.99
N PRO A 6 3.88 -27.97 -24.00
CA PRO A 6 5.20 -27.73 -23.42
C PRO A 6 5.18 -28.09 -21.93
N LYS A 7 6.06 -29.00 -21.51
CA LYS A 7 6.34 -29.37 -20.11
C LYS A 7 6.96 -28.23 -19.28
N HIS A 8 6.72 -26.96 -19.64
CA HIS A 8 7.39 -25.80 -19.04
C HIS A 8 6.53 -25.03 -18.02
N MET A 9 5.45 -25.62 -17.52
CA MET A 9 4.63 -24.99 -16.48
C MET A 9 4.73 -25.69 -15.11
N GLU A 10 5.46 -26.80 -15.01
CA GLU A 10 5.49 -27.63 -13.80
C GLU A 10 6.70 -27.38 -12.88
N ASN A 11 7.58 -26.42 -13.18
CA ASN A 11 8.77 -26.16 -12.36
C ASN A 11 9.01 -24.68 -12.03
N ILE A 12 7.96 -23.87 -12.07
CA ILE A 12 7.92 -22.54 -11.47
C ILE A 12 7.55 -22.79 -10.00
N GLY A 13 8.54 -23.09 -9.16
CA GLY A 13 8.30 -23.44 -7.76
C GLY A 13 7.35 -22.45 -7.07
N SER A 14 6.58 -22.92 -6.09
CA SER A 14 5.58 -22.13 -5.38
C SER A 14 6.13 -20.76 -5.01
N ILE A 15 5.38 -19.71 -5.33
CA ILE A 15 5.74 -18.33 -5.00
C ILE A 15 5.96 -18.26 -3.49
N SER A 16 7.12 -17.78 -3.07
CA SER A 16 7.47 -17.55 -1.66
C SER A 16 7.00 -16.17 -1.19
N GLY A 17 6.93 -15.21 -2.10
CA GLY A 17 6.38 -13.88 -1.81
C GLY A 17 6.58 -12.89 -2.94
N TYR A 18 6.51 -11.62 -2.59
CA TYR A 18 6.62 -10.49 -3.51
C TYR A 18 7.59 -9.44 -2.97
N TYR A 19 8.44 -8.91 -3.83
CA TYR A 19 9.20 -7.68 -3.59
C TYR A 19 8.45 -6.49 -4.17
N ILE A 20 8.31 -5.43 -3.37
CA ILE A 20 7.67 -4.16 -3.76
C ILE A 20 8.76 -3.10 -3.76
N ALA A 21 9.19 -2.67 -4.94
CA ALA A 21 10.16 -1.59 -5.09
C ALA A 21 9.43 -0.25 -5.16
N HIS A 22 9.96 0.78 -4.51
CA HIS A 22 9.50 2.15 -4.66
C HIS A 22 10.66 3.15 -4.71
N LYS A 23 10.52 4.20 -5.52
CA LYS A 23 11.51 5.27 -5.68
C LYS A 23 10.83 6.60 -5.98
N ILE A 24 11.54 7.71 -5.74
CA ILE A 24 11.10 9.04 -6.17
C ILE A 24 11.48 9.21 -7.64
N ASN A 25 10.53 9.60 -8.51
CA ASN A 25 10.68 9.53 -9.98
C ASN A 25 11.85 10.35 -10.55
N HIS A 26 12.25 11.42 -9.86
CA HIS A 26 13.32 12.34 -10.28
C HIS A 26 14.47 12.38 -9.27
N SER A 27 14.69 11.30 -8.51
CA SER A 27 15.79 11.21 -7.56
C SER A 27 16.82 10.21 -8.04
N ASP A 28 18.10 10.55 -7.88
CA ASP A 28 19.21 9.62 -8.08
C ASP A 28 19.33 8.58 -6.96
N LYS A 29 18.42 8.63 -5.97
CA LYS A 29 18.36 7.64 -4.91
C LYS A 29 17.89 6.30 -5.45
N GLN A 30 18.57 5.23 -5.02
CA GLN A 30 18.18 3.87 -5.35
C GLN A 30 16.78 3.55 -4.81
N SER A 31 16.11 2.61 -5.49
CA SER A 31 14.83 2.07 -5.04
C SER A 31 14.95 1.42 -3.66
N THR A 32 13.92 1.61 -2.85
CA THR A 32 13.75 0.90 -1.58
C THR A 32 12.78 -0.26 -1.79
N PHE A 33 13.00 -1.37 -1.10
CA PHE A 33 12.24 -2.61 -1.28
C PHE A 33 11.51 -3.01 0.01
N ASN A 34 10.31 -3.54 -0.15
CA ASN A 34 9.54 -4.21 0.91
C ASN A 34 9.20 -5.63 0.45
N THR A 35 8.88 -6.50 1.41
CA THR A 35 8.54 -7.90 1.13
C THR A 35 7.18 -8.24 1.70
N VAL A 36 6.34 -8.90 0.89
CA VAL A 36 5.07 -9.49 1.31
C VAL A 36 5.18 -11.01 1.12
N ASP A 37 4.85 -11.78 2.15
CA ASP A 37 4.93 -13.24 2.11
C ASP A 37 3.75 -13.82 1.31
N SER A 38 3.96 -14.94 0.64
CA SER A 38 2.90 -15.65 -0.08
C SER A 38 1.73 -16.12 0.80
N ASN A 39 1.95 -16.24 2.12
CA ASN A 39 0.95 -16.62 3.11
C ASN A 39 0.12 -15.44 3.63
N SER A 40 0.40 -14.20 3.20
CA SER A 40 -0.41 -13.03 3.54
C SER A 40 -1.84 -13.14 2.98
N GLU A 41 -2.78 -12.45 3.63
CA GLU A 41 -4.18 -12.41 3.20
C GLU A 41 -4.32 -11.83 1.79
N LYS A 42 -5.30 -12.33 1.05
CA LYS A 42 -5.60 -11.90 -0.32
C LYS A 42 -6.88 -11.04 -0.34
N PRO A 43 -6.93 -9.94 -1.12
CA PRO A 43 -5.88 -9.45 -2.02
C PRO A 43 -4.62 -9.00 -1.26
N PHE A 44 -3.45 -9.18 -1.88
CA PHE A 44 -2.19 -8.76 -1.25
C PHE A 44 -2.13 -7.24 -1.19
N GLU A 45 -1.94 -6.70 0.02
CA GLU A 45 -1.88 -5.26 0.27
C GLU A 45 -0.67 -4.90 1.13
N LEU A 46 -0.13 -3.70 0.89
CA LEU A 46 0.98 -3.15 1.65
C LEU A 46 0.78 -1.64 1.84
N THR A 47 0.81 -1.20 3.09
CA THR A 47 0.86 0.23 3.42
C THR A 47 2.30 0.68 3.56
N LEU A 48 2.75 1.59 2.70
CA LEU A 48 4.07 2.19 2.76
C LEU A 48 4.04 3.44 3.65
N ASN A 49 4.73 3.39 4.77
CA ASN A 49 4.82 4.49 5.73
C ASN A 49 6.03 5.38 5.45
N ASN A 50 6.04 6.59 6.02
CA ASN A 50 7.16 7.54 5.96
C ASN A 50 7.56 8.00 4.55
N LEU A 51 6.61 8.00 3.60
CA LEU A 51 6.80 8.64 2.30
C LEU A 51 6.79 10.17 2.46
N LYS A 52 7.56 10.86 1.62
CA LYS A 52 7.58 12.33 1.61
C LYS A 52 6.25 12.85 1.08
N LYS A 53 5.71 13.91 1.71
CA LYS A 53 4.51 14.63 1.24
C LYS A 53 4.74 15.29 -0.12
N SER A 54 3.67 15.50 -0.88
CA SER A 54 3.68 16.17 -2.18
C SER A 54 4.73 15.62 -3.19
N THR A 55 5.08 14.34 -3.08
CA THR A 55 6.21 13.73 -3.81
C THR A 55 5.72 12.63 -4.74
N SER A 56 6.17 12.64 -5.99
CA SER A 56 5.86 11.60 -6.97
C SER A 56 6.76 10.39 -6.77
N TYR A 57 6.13 9.23 -6.59
CA TYR A 57 6.77 7.93 -6.46
C TYR A 57 6.37 7.01 -7.60
N SER A 58 7.26 6.07 -7.92
CA SER A 58 7.06 4.96 -8.84
C SER A 58 7.21 3.65 -8.08
N PHE A 59 6.37 2.67 -8.43
CA PHE A 59 6.26 1.39 -7.77
C PHE A 59 6.30 0.25 -8.79
N THR A 60 6.96 -0.85 -8.41
CA THR A 60 6.91 -2.11 -9.14
C THR A 60 6.81 -3.29 -8.18
N VAL A 61 6.28 -4.42 -8.67
CA VAL A 61 6.15 -5.66 -7.91
C VAL A 61 6.81 -6.82 -8.66
N GLN A 62 7.54 -7.67 -7.94
CA GLN A 62 8.17 -8.88 -8.45
C GLN A 62 7.80 -10.07 -7.56
N ALA A 63 7.24 -11.14 -8.15
CA ALA A 63 7.13 -12.41 -7.42
C ALA A 63 8.51 -13.06 -7.28
N PHE A 64 8.77 -13.75 -6.18
CA PHE A 64 10.00 -14.54 -6.00
C PHE A 64 9.69 -15.93 -5.41
N ASN A 65 10.58 -16.88 -5.69
CA ASN A 65 10.61 -18.19 -5.06
C ASN A 65 12.04 -18.58 -4.69
N SER A 66 12.27 -19.83 -4.27
CA SER A 66 13.59 -20.34 -3.88
C SER A 66 14.66 -20.27 -4.98
N LYS A 67 14.28 -20.08 -6.26
CA LYS A 67 15.19 -19.92 -7.39
C LYS A 67 15.53 -18.47 -7.70
N GLY A 68 14.84 -17.50 -7.09
CA GLY A 68 15.07 -16.07 -7.26
C GLY A 68 13.82 -15.27 -7.61
N ALA A 69 14.04 -14.00 -7.97
CA ALA A 69 12.99 -13.07 -8.37
C ALA A 69 12.63 -13.23 -9.86
N GLY A 70 11.35 -13.12 -10.16
CA GLY A 70 10.81 -13.07 -11.52
C GLY A 70 10.89 -11.67 -12.15
N PRO A 71 10.28 -11.50 -13.33
CA PRO A 71 10.21 -10.20 -14.00
C PRO A 71 9.43 -9.19 -13.17
N SER A 72 9.80 -7.92 -13.32
CA SER A 72 9.07 -6.79 -12.73
C SER A 72 7.73 -6.59 -13.43
N SER A 73 6.72 -6.18 -12.66
CA SER A 73 5.49 -5.60 -13.20
C SER A 73 5.79 -4.33 -14.00
N ALA A 74 4.79 -3.87 -14.76
CA ALA A 74 4.78 -2.50 -15.24
C ALA A 74 4.91 -1.52 -14.06
N GLU A 75 5.59 -0.39 -14.29
CA GLU A 75 5.74 0.67 -13.31
C GLU A 75 4.41 1.45 -13.20
N ILE A 76 3.96 1.68 -11.98
CA ILE A 76 2.86 2.58 -11.67
C ILE A 76 3.39 3.75 -10.86
N SER A 77 2.90 4.97 -11.12
CA SER A 77 3.29 6.15 -10.37
C SER A 77 2.10 6.80 -9.67
N CYS A 78 2.34 7.37 -8.50
CA CYS A 78 1.40 8.23 -7.82
C CYS A 78 2.12 9.39 -7.12
N ARG A 79 1.36 10.42 -6.73
CA ARG A 79 1.88 11.54 -5.92
C ARG A 79 1.21 11.50 -4.56
N THR A 80 2.01 11.54 -3.50
CA THR A 80 1.50 11.66 -2.13
C THR A 80 0.83 13.02 -1.94
N MET A 81 -0.17 13.07 -1.05
CA MET A 81 -0.87 14.32 -0.72
C MET A 81 0.09 15.30 -0.04
N ASP A 82 -0.18 16.59 -0.20
CA ASP A 82 0.57 17.68 0.44
C ASP A 82 0.12 17.89 1.90
N LYS A 83 -1.16 17.62 2.17
CA LYS A 83 -1.79 17.70 3.49
C LYS A 83 -2.30 16.33 3.90
N ASP A 84 -2.25 16.09 5.21
CA ASP A 84 -2.91 14.92 5.77
C ASP A 84 -4.43 15.12 5.63
N PRO A 85 -5.22 14.03 5.55
CA PRO A 85 -6.67 14.13 5.66
C PRO A 85 -7.06 14.92 6.92
N PRO A 86 -8.22 15.62 6.91
CA PRO A 86 -8.72 16.28 8.11
C PRO A 86 -8.77 15.30 9.28
N ALA A 87 -8.40 15.78 10.48
CA ALA A 87 -8.43 14.95 11.67
C ALA A 87 -9.81 14.32 11.90
N THR A 88 -9.84 13.12 12.46
CA THR A 88 -11.09 12.43 12.78
C THR A 88 -11.94 13.30 13.73
N PRO A 89 -13.20 13.62 13.37
CA PRO A 89 -14.05 14.40 14.26
C PRO A 89 -14.40 13.57 15.49
N LYS A 90 -14.36 14.20 16.66
CA LYS A 90 -14.92 13.62 17.89
C LYS A 90 -16.41 13.91 17.91
N VAL A 91 -17.23 12.86 17.86
CA VAL A 91 -18.70 12.97 17.87
C VAL A 91 -19.22 12.71 19.29
N GLU A 92 -20.12 13.57 19.75
CA GLU A 92 -20.82 13.44 21.02
C GLU A 92 -22.34 13.44 20.81
N LEU A 93 -23.03 12.52 21.47
CA LEU A 93 -24.49 12.49 21.53
C LEU A 93 -24.97 13.52 22.55
N VAL A 94 -25.76 14.50 22.10
CA VAL A 94 -26.27 15.58 22.94
C VAL A 94 -27.57 15.17 23.62
N SER A 95 -28.49 14.59 22.85
CA SER A 95 -29.80 14.17 23.36
C SER A 95 -30.50 13.23 22.38
N THR A 96 -31.45 12.46 22.88
CA THR A 96 -32.33 11.60 22.06
C THR A 96 -33.79 11.76 22.45
N THR A 97 -34.68 11.63 21.49
CA THR A 97 -36.12 11.38 21.71
C THR A 97 -36.48 10.00 21.15
N ALA A 98 -37.77 9.63 21.16
CA ALA A 98 -38.22 8.39 20.54
C ALA A 98 -37.96 8.31 19.03
N THR A 99 -37.83 9.45 18.34
CA THR A 99 -37.68 9.51 16.87
C THR A 99 -36.52 10.38 16.40
N THR A 100 -35.74 10.96 17.31
CA THR A 100 -34.63 11.86 16.96
C THR A 100 -33.38 11.62 17.79
N ALA A 101 -32.22 11.89 17.20
CA ALA A 101 -30.92 11.93 17.88
C ALA A 101 -30.20 13.23 17.49
N ASN A 102 -29.75 13.98 18.49
CA ASN A 102 -28.97 15.20 18.30
C ASN A 102 -27.50 14.90 18.57
N LEU A 103 -26.66 15.17 17.57
CA LEU A 103 -25.22 14.96 17.62
C LEU A 103 -24.51 16.31 17.53
N LYS A 104 -23.35 16.43 18.19
CA LYS A 104 -22.38 17.51 17.97
C LYS A 104 -21.01 16.89 17.66
N TRP A 105 -20.18 17.59 16.90
CA TRP A 105 -18.82 17.14 16.61
C TRP A 105 -17.82 18.29 16.64
N ILE A 106 -16.58 17.98 17.03
CA ILE A 106 -15.44 18.89 16.95
C ILE A 106 -14.31 18.24 16.15
N VAL A 107 -13.66 19.00 15.28
CA VAL A 107 -12.40 18.60 14.65
C VAL A 107 -11.28 19.03 15.58
N VAL A 108 -10.55 18.06 16.14
CA VAL A 108 -9.40 18.36 16.98
C VAL A 108 -8.17 18.32 16.08
N GLU A 109 -7.63 19.49 15.72
CA GLU A 109 -6.33 19.53 15.04
C GLU A 109 -5.27 19.00 16.01
N GLU A 110 -4.52 17.97 15.60
CA GLU A 110 -3.57 17.25 16.45
C GLU A 110 -2.32 18.08 16.84
N ASN A 111 -2.34 19.40 16.64
CA ASN A 111 -1.17 20.26 16.80
C ASN A 111 -1.22 21.20 18.03
N SER A 112 -2.05 20.90 19.03
CA SER A 112 -2.03 21.61 20.32
C SER A 112 -1.20 20.89 21.38
N VAL A 113 0.08 20.62 21.08
CA VAL A 113 1.09 20.54 22.15
C VAL A 113 1.56 21.96 22.42
N VAL A 114 0.85 22.63 23.33
CA VAL A 114 1.38 23.82 24.01
C VAL A 114 2.55 23.36 24.88
N ALA A 115 3.75 23.80 24.53
CA ALA A 115 4.90 23.84 25.44
C ALA A 115 4.76 25.03 26.39
#